data_AF-A0A1Z9B631-F1
#
_entry.id   AF-A0A1Z9B631-F1
#
_cell.length_a   1.000
_cell.length_b   1.000
_cell.length_c   1.000
_cell.angle_alpha   90.00
_cell.angle_beta   90.00
_cell.angle_gamma   90.00
#
_symmetry.space_group_name_H-M   'P 1'
#
loop_
_entity.id
_entity.type
_entity.pdbx_description
1 polymer ?
#
loop_
_entity_poly.entity_id
_entity_poly.type
_entity_poly.pdbx_seq_one_letter_code
_entity_poly.pdbx_strand_id
1 'polypeptide(L)'
;MKIIFIFLILKYIIIANSAYAKNPIEVKTVYPPKCTLLKEKNGLLCPRIIEVEVKITSDIKKHLVRCTLFSEEEEILAFGESFLEKPGGKIYLTLRTRTRIHGLTLIAGAKCSSDSF
;
A
#
# COMPACT_ATOMS: atom_id res chain seq x y z
N MET A 1 8.66 31.41 35.47
CA MET A 1 8.29 29.97 35.62
C MET A 1 7.00 29.57 34.90
N LYS A 2 5.87 30.29 35.00
CA LYS A 2 4.59 29.90 34.38
C LYS A 2 4.63 29.73 32.85
N ILE A 3 5.35 30.61 32.14
CA ILE A 3 5.46 30.56 30.66
C ILE A 3 6.18 29.28 30.19
N ILE A 4 7.21 28.83 30.91
CA ILE A 4 7.99 27.62 30.59
C ILE A 4 7.11 26.37 30.71
N PHE A 5 6.23 26.32 31.72
CA PHE A 5 5.26 25.24 31.89
C PHE A 5 4.26 25.16 30.74
N ILE A 6 3.79 26.31 30.24
CA ILE A 6 2.87 26.37 29.10
C ILE A 6 3.56 25.81 27.84
N PHE A 7 4.82 26.18 27.58
CA PHE A 7 5.58 25.65 26.45
C PHE A 7 5.83 24.13 26.54
N LEU A 8 6.07 23.59 27.74
CA LEU A 8 6.23 22.16 27.96
C LEU A 8 4.94 21.39 27.67
N ILE A 9 3.80 21.90 28.14
CA ILE A 9 2.48 21.31 27.88
C ILE A 9 2.17 21.35 26.38
N LEU A 10 2.44 22.48 25.71
CA LEU A 10 2.20 22.62 24.27
C LEU A 10 3.05 21.62 23.47
N LYS A 11 4.35 21.48 23.82
CA LYS A 11 5.22 20.47 23.19
C LYS A 11 4.72 19.05 23.39
N TYR A 12 4.25 18.72 24.60
CA TYR A 12 3.72 17.40 24.90
C TYR A 12 2.50 17.06 24.05
N ILE A 13 1.55 18.00 23.91
CA ILE A 13 0.36 17.84 23.07
C ILE A 13 0.74 17.62 21.60
N ILE A 14 1.71 18.40 21.08
CA ILE A 14 2.20 18.26 19.70
C ILE A 14 2.82 16.88 19.46
N ILE A 15 3.65 16.40 20.38
CA ILE A 15 4.31 15.09 20.27
C ILE A 15 3.28 13.96 20.35
N ALA A 16 2.35 14.00 21.30
CA ALA A 16 1.31 12.99 21.46
C ALA A 16 0.43 12.86 20.19
N ASN A 17 0.02 13.98 19.60
CA ASN A 17 -0.81 13.97 18.40
C ASN A 17 -0.05 13.44 17.17
N SER A 18 1.26 13.69 17.05
CA SER A 18 2.06 13.15 15.95
C SER A 18 2.22 11.63 15.97
N ALA A 19 2.20 11.00 17.15
CA ALA A 19 2.30 9.55 17.30
C ALA A 19 1.04 8.82 16.81
N TYR A 20 -0.13 9.43 16.99
CA TYR A 20 -1.42 8.87 16.55
C TYR A 20 -1.62 8.89 15.03
N ALA A 21 -0.89 9.74 14.29
CA ALA A 21 -1.09 9.92 12.86
C ALA A 21 -0.29 8.94 11.97
N LYS A 22 0.61 8.12 12.56
CA LYS A 22 1.47 7.25 11.76
C LYS A 22 0.72 5.98 11.36
N ASN A 23 0.39 5.84 10.08
CA ASN A 23 -0.20 4.62 9.52
C ASN A 23 0.74 3.43 9.82
N PRO A 24 0.26 2.37 10.50
CA PRO A 24 1.11 1.25 10.87
C PRO A 24 1.56 0.39 9.68
N ILE A 25 0.96 0.59 8.50
CA ILE A 25 1.27 -0.14 7.28
C ILE A 25 2.15 0.72 6.36
N GLU A 26 3.31 0.19 6.01
CA GLU A 26 4.24 0.81 5.08
C GLU A 26 4.36 -0.07 3.83
N VAL A 27 4.18 0.53 2.65
CA VAL A 27 4.40 -0.17 1.37
C VAL A 27 5.89 -0.21 1.08
N LYS A 28 6.44 -1.40 0.90
CA LYS A 28 7.85 -1.58 0.54
C LYS A 28 8.06 -1.58 -0.96
N THR A 29 7.30 -2.41 -1.67
CA THR A 29 7.53 -2.64 -3.10
C THR A 29 6.23 -3.08 -3.78
N VAL A 30 6.03 -2.56 -4.99
CA VAL A 30 4.98 -3.02 -5.91
C VAL A 30 5.63 -3.82 -7.02
N TYR A 31 5.25 -5.08 -7.17
CA TYR A 31 5.76 -5.97 -8.20
C TYR A 31 4.78 -6.00 -9.39
N PRO A 32 5.26 -5.68 -10.61
CA PRO A 32 4.43 -5.76 -11.80
C PRO A 32 4.02 -7.21 -12.11
N PRO A 33 2.95 -7.41 -12.91
CA PRO A 33 2.50 -8.75 -13.27
C PRO A 33 3.59 -9.48 -14.09
N LYS A 34 3.83 -10.75 -13.76
CA LYS A 34 4.79 -11.59 -14.48
C LYS A 34 4.21 -12.04 -15.80
N CYS A 35 4.58 -11.39 -16.90
CA CYS A 35 4.15 -11.76 -18.24
C CYS A 35 4.93 -12.96 -18.80
N THR A 36 4.23 -13.88 -19.46
CA THR A 36 4.83 -15.03 -20.16
C THR A 36 4.68 -14.87 -21.67
N LEU A 37 5.73 -15.19 -22.43
CA LEU A 37 5.69 -15.14 -23.89
C LEU A 37 5.04 -16.42 -24.45
N LEU A 38 3.95 -16.27 -25.20
CA LEU A 38 3.30 -17.36 -25.92
C LEU A 38 3.93 -17.50 -27.31
N LYS A 39 4.83 -18.48 -27.46
CA LYS A 39 5.58 -18.75 -28.71
C LYS A 39 4.68 -18.99 -29.93
N GLU A 40 3.52 -19.59 -29.73
CA GLU A 40 2.58 -19.92 -30.82
C GLU A 40 1.84 -18.71 -31.41
N LYS A 41 1.70 -17.62 -30.62
CA LYS A 41 0.90 -16.45 -30.99
C LYS A 41 1.71 -15.16 -31.08
N ASN A 42 3.03 -15.21 -30.88
CA ASN A 42 3.90 -14.03 -30.74
C ASN A 42 3.28 -12.97 -29.81
N GLY A 43 2.64 -13.42 -28.73
CA GLY A 43 1.88 -12.57 -27.81
C GLY A 43 2.35 -12.74 -26.37
N LEU A 44 2.16 -11.70 -25.56
CA LEU A 44 2.41 -11.73 -24.12
C LEU A 44 1.11 -12.09 -23.37
N LEU A 45 1.19 -13.12 -22.53
CA LEU A 45 0.16 -13.44 -21.56
C LEU A 45 0.56 -12.85 -20.20
N CYS A 46 -0.07 -11.75 -19.82
CA CYS A 46 0.14 -11.11 -18.53
C CYS A 46 -1.03 -11.43 -17.59
N PRO A 47 -0.79 -12.02 -16.39
CA PRO A 47 -1.82 -12.17 -15.39
C PRO A 47 -2.27 -10.80 -14.89
N ARG A 48 -3.52 -10.68 -14.44
CA ARG A 48 -4.08 -9.43 -13.91
C ARG A 48 -3.80 -9.22 -12.42
N ILE A 49 -2.73 -9.83 -11.92
CA ILE A 49 -2.39 -9.85 -10.51
C ILE A 49 -1.11 -9.06 -10.32
N ILE A 50 -1.17 -8.07 -9.44
CA ILE A 50 -0.04 -7.28 -8.97
C ILE A 50 0.23 -7.67 -7.52
N GLU A 51 1.50 -7.82 -7.17
CA GLU A 51 1.88 -8.11 -5.78
C GLU A 51 2.36 -6.83 -5.10
N VAL A 52 1.86 -6.54 -3.90
CA VAL A 52 2.33 -5.42 -3.08
C VAL A 52 2.90 -5.98 -1.79
N GLU A 53 4.20 -5.77 -1.55
CA GLU A 53 4.82 -6.10 -0.28
C GLU A 53 4.61 -4.94 0.72
N VAL A 54 4.13 -5.29 1.90
CA VAL A 54 3.91 -4.36 3.00
C VAL A 54 4.65 -4.78 4.26
N LYS A 55 5.05 -3.79 5.05
CA LYS A 55 5.60 -3.95 6.40
C LYS A 55 4.57 -3.44 7.41
N ILE A 56 4.44 -4.18 8.51
CA ILE A 56 3.55 -3.81 9.62
C ILE A 56 4.42 -3.38 10.80
N THR A 57 4.20 -2.16 11.27
CA THR A 57 4.94 -1.53 12.38
C THR A 57 4.09 -1.31 13.64
N SER A 58 2.82 -1.75 13.63
CA SER A 58 1.94 -1.72 14.81
C SER A 58 2.49 -2.57 15.97
N ASP A 59 1.85 -2.55 17.14
CA ASP A 59 2.03 -3.53 18.23
C ASP A 59 1.11 -4.76 18.08
N ILE A 60 0.02 -4.64 17.32
CA ILE A 60 -0.98 -5.70 17.10
C ILE A 60 -0.44 -6.78 16.16
N LYS A 61 -0.77 -8.05 16.41
CA LYS A 61 -0.19 -9.17 15.65
C LYS A 61 -0.77 -9.31 14.24
N LYS A 62 -2.09 -9.14 14.11
CA LYS A 62 -2.86 -9.43 12.89
C LYS A 62 -3.60 -8.18 12.42
N HIS A 63 -3.56 -7.93 11.12
CA HIS A 63 -4.14 -6.75 10.49
C HIS A 63 -4.93 -7.14 9.26
N LEU A 64 -6.13 -6.57 9.09
CA LEU A 64 -6.77 -6.54 7.77
C LEU A 64 -6.14 -5.39 6.99
N VAL A 65 -5.31 -5.70 6.01
CA VAL A 65 -4.63 -4.71 5.19
C VAL A 65 -5.38 -4.55 3.89
N ARG A 66 -5.76 -3.32 3.57
CA ARG A 66 -6.40 -2.94 2.31
C ARG A 66 -5.45 -2.08 1.52
N CYS A 67 -5.25 -2.40 0.25
CA CYS A 67 -4.37 -1.63 -0.63
C CYS A 67 -5.09 -1.24 -1.91
N THR A 68 -4.85 0.00 -2.33
CA THR A 68 -5.29 0.55 -3.60
C THR A 68 -4.06 0.92 -4.41
N LEU A 69 -4.02 0.50 -5.67
CA LEU A 69 -2.99 0.85 -6.63
C LEU A 69 -3.45 2.02 -7.50
N PHE A 70 -2.58 3.01 -7.68
CA PHE A 70 -2.86 4.21 -8.44
C PHE A 70 -1.94 4.35 -9.65
N SER A 71 -2.45 4.94 -10.72
CA SER A 71 -1.64 5.47 -11.82
C SER A 71 -1.04 6.84 -11.43
N GLU A 72 -0.10 7.33 -12.24
CA GLU A 72 0.40 8.72 -12.14
C GLU A 72 -0.69 9.78 -12.37
N GLU A 73 -1.76 9.42 -13.08
CA GLU A 73 -2.95 10.27 -13.28
C GLU A 73 -3.95 10.15 -12.11
N GLU A 74 -3.54 9.56 -10.99
CA GLU A 74 -4.33 9.30 -9.79
C GLU A 74 -5.56 8.39 -10.00
N GLU A 75 -5.60 7.65 -11.12
CA GLU A 75 -6.66 6.68 -11.38
C GLU A 75 -6.46 5.39 -10.59
N ILE A 76 -7.56 4.80 -10.09
CA ILE A 76 -7.53 3.53 -9.37
C ILE A 76 -7.37 2.37 -10.37
N LEU A 77 -6.21 1.73 -10.35
CA LEU A 77 -5.86 0.61 -11.22
C LEU A 77 -6.26 -0.75 -10.64
N ALA A 78 -6.09 -0.93 -9.34
CA ALA A 78 -6.39 -2.18 -8.64
C ALA A 78 -6.75 -1.93 -7.18
N PHE A 79 -7.48 -2.87 -6.60
CA PHE A 79 -7.79 -2.92 -5.19
C PHE A 79 -7.72 -4.37 -4.70
N GLY A 80 -7.41 -4.54 -3.43
CA GLY A 80 -7.42 -5.83 -2.77
C GLY A 80 -7.21 -5.69 -1.28
N GLU A 81 -7.61 -6.73 -0.55
CA GLU A 81 -7.47 -6.81 0.89
C GLU A 81 -7.01 -8.20 1.29
N SER A 82 -6.24 -8.28 2.37
CA SER A 82 -5.79 -9.55 2.93
C SER A 82 -5.50 -9.41 4.42
N PHE A 83 -5.72 -10.50 5.16
CA PHE A 83 -5.24 -10.58 6.53
C PHE A 83 -3.75 -10.91 6.52
N LEU A 84 -2.96 -10.07 7.16
CA LEU A 84 -1.52 -10.27 7.33
C LEU A 84 -1.16 -10.30 8.80
N GLU A 85 -0.16 -11.13 9.12
CA GLU A 85 0.48 -11.13 10.42
C GLU A 85 1.81 -10.39 10.34
N LYS A 86 2.25 -9.84 11.48
CA LYS A 86 3.61 -9.28 11.60
C LYS A 86 4.68 -10.29 11.20
N PRO A 87 5.78 -9.85 10.55
CA PRO A 87 6.19 -8.45 10.33
C PRO A 87 5.60 -7.79 9.07
N GLY A 88 4.71 -8.48 8.35
CA GLY A 88 4.18 -8.04 7.07
C GLY A 88 4.01 -9.20 6.09
N GLY A 89 3.85 -8.90 4.81
CA GLY A 89 3.63 -9.91 3.79
C GLY A 89 3.28 -9.30 2.43
N LYS A 90 2.80 -10.15 1.53
CA LYS A 90 2.37 -9.75 0.19
C LYS A 90 0.85 -9.74 0.07
N ILE A 91 0.35 -8.74 -0.64
CA ILE A 91 -1.07 -8.58 -0.96
C ILE A 91 -1.19 -8.66 -2.47
N TYR A 92 -2.13 -9.45 -2.95
CA TYR A 92 -2.38 -9.64 -4.37
C TYR A 92 -3.55 -8.76 -4.79
N LEU A 93 -3.28 -7.79 -5.65
CA LEU A 93 -4.28 -6.86 -6.17
C LEU A 93 -4.70 -7.28 -7.56
N THR A 94 -6.00 -7.22 -7.84
CA THR A 94 -6.53 -7.54 -9.17
C THR A 94 -6.77 -6.25 -9.95
N LEU A 95 -6.16 -6.15 -11.13
CA LEU A 95 -6.35 -5.02 -12.04
C LEU A 95 -7.80 -4.94 -12.53
N ARG A 96 -8.41 -3.75 -12.42
CA ARG A 96 -9.83 -3.53 -12.75
C ARG A 96 -10.09 -3.43 -14.25
N THR A 97 -9.17 -2.85 -15.01
CA THR A 97 -9.39 -2.55 -16.43
C THR A 97 -8.93 -3.71 -17.33
N ARG A 98 -9.73 -3.97 -18.39
CA ARG A 98 -9.37 -4.93 -19.47
C ARG A 98 -8.51 -4.29 -20.56
N THR A 99 -8.47 -2.96 -20.60
CA THR A 99 -7.71 -2.22 -21.60
C THR A 99 -6.28 -2.71 -21.51
N ARG A 100 -5.75 -3.13 -22.67
CA ARG A 100 -4.33 -3.45 -22.81
C ARG A 100 -3.57 -2.37 -22.05
N ILE A 101 -2.64 -2.76 -21.16
CA ILE A 101 -1.59 -1.88 -20.69
C ILE A 101 -0.72 -1.59 -21.93
N HIS A 102 -1.29 -0.86 -22.87
CA HIS A 102 -0.65 -0.45 -24.10
C HIS A 102 0.08 0.82 -23.73
N GLY A 103 1.36 0.65 -23.45
CA GLY A 103 2.34 1.72 -23.54
C GLY A 103 2.60 2.52 -22.28
N LEU A 104 1.61 3.01 -21.51
CA LEU A 104 1.84 4.25 -20.75
C LEU A 104 1.17 4.40 -19.38
N THR A 105 0.46 3.42 -18.83
CA THR A 105 -0.04 3.56 -17.46
C THR A 105 1.09 3.33 -16.46
N LEU A 106 1.84 4.38 -16.16
CA LEU A 106 2.88 4.38 -15.15
C LEU A 106 2.23 4.21 -13.77
N ILE A 107 2.70 3.20 -13.04
CA ILE A 107 2.22 2.92 -11.68
C ILE A 107 2.91 3.93 -10.76
N ALA A 108 2.14 4.86 -10.19
CA ALA A 108 2.67 5.82 -9.23
C ALA A 108 3.01 5.16 -7.88
N GLY A 109 2.21 4.18 -7.48
CA GLY A 109 2.42 3.44 -6.24
C GLY A 109 1.15 2.83 -5.68
N ALA A 110 1.27 2.25 -4.48
CA ALA A 110 0.15 1.70 -3.73
C ALA A 110 -0.01 2.48 -2.41
N LYS A 111 -1.25 2.72 -2.00
CA LYS A 111 -1.59 3.20 -0.67
C LYS A 111 -2.28 2.08 0.09
N CYS A 112 -1.78 1.78 1.28
CA CYS A 112 -2.34 0.74 2.12
C CYS A 112 -2.80 1.31 3.46
N SER A 113 -3.90 0.77 3.99
CA SER A 113 -4.41 1.06 5.32
C SER A 113 -4.65 -0.24 6.07
N SER A 114 -4.73 -0.16 7.39
CA SER A 114 -5.12 -1.29 8.23
C SER A 114 -6.29 -0.93 9.11
N ASP A 115 -7.24 -1.85 9.17
CA ASP A 115 -8.15 -1.98 10.28
C ASP A 115 -7.54 -3.01 11.25
N SER A 116 -7.37 -2.61 12.50
CA SER A 116 -6.89 -3.50 13.58
C SER A 116 -8.03 -4.37 14.08
N PHE A 117 -7.80 -5.67 14.23
CA PHE A 117 -8.76 -6.65 14.77
C PHE A 117 -8.18 -7.42 15.95
#